data_AF-A0A0K1Q3G4-F1
#
_entry.id   AF-A0A0K1Q3G4-F1
#
_cell.length_a   1.000
_cell.length_b   1.000
_cell.length_c   1.000
_cell.angle_alpha   90.00
_cell.angle_beta   90.00
_cell.angle_gamma   90.00
#
_symmetry.space_group_name_H-M   'P 1'
#
loop_
_entity.id
_entity.type
_entity.pdbx_description
1 polymer ?
#
loop_
_entity_poly.entity_id
_entity_poly.type
_entity_poly.pdbx_seq_one_letter_code
_entity_poly.pdbx_strand_id
1 'polypeptide(L)'
;MSDVHLATDRSSGRLRGHAFVTMANEADAHAAMRELNGSLFDDRRLRVNIAGEERDRTRSKEVTERTRITSQFRERLNMTYELDCGGVSLTLKMFPDDAREQSWRVEASTKGGGMVVEGAVMAASGRTRATALEELARSSQASGALALDWTAIIEALAAVRAI
;
A
#
# COMPACT_ATOMS: atom_id res chain seq x y z
N MET A 1 30.25 -6.34 28.73
CA MET A 1 31.23 -5.56 27.95
C MET A 1 30.46 -5.00 26.77
N SER A 2 30.28 -3.69 26.69
CA SER A 2 29.42 -3.04 25.68
C SER A 2 30.29 -2.68 24.47
N ASP A 3 29.96 -3.19 23.29
CA ASP A 3 30.70 -2.93 22.05
C ASP A 3 30.10 -1.72 21.33
N VAL A 4 30.94 -0.88 20.70
CA VAL A 4 30.50 0.30 19.97
C VAL A 4 31.11 0.28 18.56
N HIS A 5 30.24 0.22 17.56
CA HIS A 5 30.61 0.25 16.16
C HIS A 5 30.23 1.58 15.52
N LEU A 6 31.23 2.38 15.16
CA LEU A 6 31.03 3.66 14.47
C LEU A 6 30.94 3.42 12.96
N ALA A 7 29.84 3.83 12.33
CA ALA A 7 29.71 3.70 10.88
C ALA A 7 30.54 4.78 10.18
N THR A 8 31.72 4.40 9.71
CA THR A 8 32.60 5.23 8.88
C THR A 8 32.42 4.91 7.39
N ASP A 9 32.43 5.95 6.55
CA ASP A 9 32.49 5.77 5.10
C ASP A 9 33.89 5.29 4.69
N ARG A 10 33.97 4.14 4.01
CA ARG A 10 35.24 3.46 3.70
C ARG A 10 36.10 4.21 2.68
N SER A 11 35.49 5.09 1.88
CA SER A 11 36.18 5.84 0.82
C SER A 11 36.68 7.20 1.29
N SER A 12 36.01 7.84 2.24
CA SER A 12 36.33 9.19 2.73
C SER A 12 36.79 9.25 4.19
N GLY A 13 36.68 8.17 4.96
CA GLY A 13 36.99 8.13 6.40
C GLY A 13 36.06 8.99 7.26
N ARG A 14 35.02 9.61 6.67
CA ARG A 14 34.07 10.45 7.41
C ARG A 14 33.04 9.60 8.15
N LEU A 15 32.69 10.04 9.36
CA LEU A 15 31.61 9.44 10.14
C LEU A 15 30.28 9.67 9.43
N ARG A 16 29.49 8.60 9.24
CA ARG A 16 28.20 8.63 8.55
C ARG A 16 27.06 9.14 9.44
N GLY A 17 27.38 9.77 10.56
CA GLY A 17 26.42 10.35 11.50
C GLY A 17 25.56 9.34 12.27
N HIS A 18 25.95 8.06 12.29
CA HIS A 18 25.29 7.03 13.09
C HIS A 18 26.31 6.04 13.66
N ALA A 19 25.95 5.41 14.77
CA ALA A 19 26.73 4.41 15.48
C ALA A 19 25.80 3.30 15.96
N PHE A 20 26.33 2.09 16.04
CA PHE A 20 25.66 0.94 16.63
C PHE A 20 26.30 0.66 17.98
N VAL A 21 25.48 0.57 19.03
CA VAL A 21 25.93 0.27 20.38
C VAL A 21 25.29 -1.05 20.78
N THR A 22 26.11 -2.05 21.07
CA THR A 22 25.67 -3.35 21.56
C THR A 22 25.59 -3.28 23.09
N MET A 23 24.36 -3.28 23.61
CA MET A 23 24.08 -3.34 25.04
C MET A 23 24.15 -4.78 25.54
N ALA A 24 24.38 -4.96 26.85
CA ALA A 24 24.42 -6.29 27.48
C ALA A 24 23.03 -6.95 27.53
N ASN A 25 21.99 -6.16 27.78
CA ASN A 25 20.60 -6.61 27.92
C ASN A 25 19.66 -5.73 27.10
N GLU A 26 18.54 -6.30 26.67
CA GLU A 26 17.46 -5.58 25.97
C GLU A 26 16.78 -4.53 26.86
N ALA A 27 16.61 -4.81 28.16
CA ALA A 27 16.02 -3.87 29.11
C ALA A 27 16.83 -2.57 29.21
N ASP A 28 18.16 -2.68 29.25
CA ASP A 28 19.07 -1.54 29.28
C ASP A 28 19.02 -0.75 27.96
N ALA A 29 18.85 -1.44 26.83
CA ALA A 29 18.69 -0.80 25.53
C ALA A 29 17.39 0.02 25.44
N HIS A 30 16.27 -0.49 25.96
CA HIS A 30 15.01 0.25 25.99
C HIS A 30 15.02 1.43 26.97
N ALA A 31 15.72 1.32 28.09
CA ALA A 31 15.91 2.43 29.02
C ALA A 31 16.73 3.55 28.33
N ALA A 32 17.88 3.20 27.76
CA ALA A 32 18.74 4.14 27.03
C ALA A 32 18.01 4.78 25.85
N MET A 33 17.19 4.04 25.10
CA MET A 33 16.36 4.58 24.03
C MET A 33 15.39 5.64 24.57
N ARG A 34 14.66 5.36 25.65
CA ARG A 34 13.67 6.30 26.21
C ARG A 34 14.29 7.60 26.73
N GLU A 35 15.48 7.50 27.32
CA GLU A 35 16.15 8.66 27.92
C GLU A 35 16.94 9.47 26.91
N LEU A 36 17.59 8.83 25.94
CA LEU A 36 18.50 9.49 25.00
C LEU A 36 17.84 9.87 23.67
N ASN A 37 16.75 9.21 23.28
CA ASN A 37 16.05 9.57 22.04
C ASN A 37 15.39 10.95 22.17
N GLY A 38 15.77 11.86 21.27
CA GLY A 38 15.30 13.24 21.26
C GLY A 38 16.13 14.20 22.13
N SER A 39 17.14 13.71 22.84
CA SER A 39 18.09 14.56 23.57
C SER A 39 18.94 15.41 22.61
N LEU A 40 19.34 16.60 23.06
CA LEU A 40 20.20 17.49 22.30
C LEU A 40 21.66 17.16 22.61
N PHE A 41 22.42 16.82 21.57
CA PHE A 41 23.86 16.61 21.63
C PHE A 41 24.51 17.43 20.54
N ASP A 42 25.38 18.37 20.93
CA ASP A 42 26.14 19.18 19.97
C ASP A 42 25.22 19.91 18.97
N ASP A 43 24.17 20.55 19.51
CA ASP A 43 23.08 21.23 18.80
C ASP A 43 22.23 20.34 17.87
N ARG A 44 22.42 19.02 17.91
CA ARG A 44 21.69 18.05 17.09
C ARG A 44 20.82 17.15 17.95
N ARG A 45 19.60 16.86 17.50
CA ARG A 45 18.73 15.90 18.19
C ARG A 45 19.22 14.47 17.92
N LEU A 46 19.54 13.74 18.97
CA LEU A 46 19.89 12.34 18.89
C LEU A 46 18.65 11.51 18.56
N ARG A 47 18.80 10.56 17.63
CA ARG A 47 17.81 9.52 17.36
C ARG A 47 18.38 8.18 17.78
N VAL A 48 17.80 7.58 18.81
CA VAL A 48 18.22 6.28 19.33
C VAL A 48 17.12 5.28 19.02
N ASN A 49 17.48 4.14 18.45
CA ASN A 49 16.54 3.08 18.10
C ASN A 49 17.22 1.71 18.27
N ILE A 50 16.44 0.67 18.56
CA ILE A 50 16.97 -0.69 18.70
C ILE A 50 17.45 -1.20 17.33
N ALA A 51 18.72 -1.57 17.24
CA ALA A 51 19.32 -2.11 16.03
C ALA A 51 18.92 -3.58 15.86
N GLY A 52 18.43 -3.97 14.68
CA GLY A 52 17.94 -5.33 14.44
C GLY A 52 16.42 -5.47 14.54
N GLU A 53 15.70 -4.44 14.99
CA GLU A 53 14.39 -4.17 14.41
C GLU A 53 14.66 -3.60 13.01
N GLU A 54 15.09 -4.51 12.12
CA GLU A 54 14.77 -4.40 10.72
C GLU A 54 13.33 -3.89 10.68
N ARG A 55 13.10 -2.92 9.82
CA ARG A 55 11.75 -2.57 9.42
C ARG A 55 11.14 -3.87 8.90
N ASP A 56 10.60 -4.67 9.79
CA ASP A 56 9.37 -5.37 9.54
C ASP A 56 8.51 -4.23 9.03
N ARG A 57 8.33 -4.25 7.71
CA ARG A 57 7.27 -3.53 7.07
C ARG A 57 5.97 -4.23 7.50
N THR A 58 5.76 -4.43 8.80
CA THR A 58 4.49 -4.24 9.50
C THR A 58 4.14 -2.76 9.39
N ARG A 59 3.98 -2.32 8.14
CA ARG A 59 3.02 -1.33 7.74
C ARG A 59 1.70 -1.88 8.21
N SER A 60 1.34 -1.52 9.44
CA SER A 60 -0.03 -1.61 9.92
C SER A 60 -0.59 -3.05 9.90
N LYS A 61 -0.24 -3.86 10.90
CA LYS A 61 -1.24 -4.77 11.50
C LYS A 61 -2.26 -3.92 12.27
N GLU A 62 -2.92 -3.01 11.57
CA GLU A 62 -4.26 -2.58 11.94
C GLU A 62 -5.15 -3.41 11.04
N VAL A 63 -5.84 -4.34 11.68
CA VAL A 63 -6.82 -5.25 11.11
C VAL A 63 -7.87 -4.42 10.43
N THR A 64 -7.62 -4.19 9.16
CA THR A 64 -8.58 -3.76 8.21
C THR A 64 -8.05 -4.31 6.91
N GLU A 65 -8.55 -5.48 6.53
CA GLU A 65 -8.48 -6.05 5.19
C GLU A 65 -9.22 -5.15 4.17
N ARG A 66 -9.01 -3.81 4.22
CA ARG A 66 -9.59 -2.87 3.28
C ARG A 66 -8.75 -2.95 2.03
N THR A 67 -9.38 -3.44 0.97
CA THR A 67 -9.00 -3.17 -0.40
C THR A 67 -8.26 -1.84 -0.53
N ARG A 68 -7.00 -1.90 -0.97
CA ARG A 68 -6.14 -0.72 -1.08
C ARG A 68 -5.87 -0.40 -2.54
N ILE A 69 -6.14 0.83 -2.95
CA ILE A 69 -5.72 1.31 -4.27
C ILE A 69 -4.20 1.47 -4.27
N THR A 70 -3.52 0.66 -5.09
CA THR A 70 -2.05 0.63 -5.23
C THR A 70 -1.58 1.57 -6.32
N SER A 71 -2.35 1.72 -7.40
CA SER A 71 -2.03 2.60 -8.51
C SER A 71 -3.30 3.22 -9.08
N GLN A 72 -3.21 4.49 -9.48
CA GLN A 72 -4.25 5.17 -10.23
C GLN A 72 -3.57 5.96 -11.34
N PHE A 73 -3.94 5.69 -12.58
CA PHE A 73 -3.45 6.47 -13.71
C PHE A 73 -4.53 6.64 -14.77
N ARG A 74 -4.52 7.82 -15.39
CA ARG A 74 -5.42 8.15 -16.50
C ARG A 74 -4.71 7.83 -17.81
N GLU A 75 -5.23 6.84 -18.54
CA GLU A 75 -4.83 6.57 -19.91
C GLU A 75 -5.57 7.51 -20.89
N ARG A 76 -5.23 7.43 -22.18
CA ARG A 76 -5.83 8.28 -23.23
C ARG A 76 -7.36 8.24 -23.25
N LEU A 77 -7.96 7.08 -23.01
CA LEU A 77 -9.41 6.84 -23.15
C LEU A 77 -10.07 6.29 -21.88
N ASN A 78 -9.30 6.06 -20.82
CA ASN A 78 -9.81 5.43 -19.60
C ASN A 78 -9.05 5.90 -18.36
N MET A 79 -9.62 5.62 -17.20
CA MET A 79 -8.97 5.76 -15.91
C MET A 79 -8.79 4.37 -15.32
N THR A 80 -7.53 3.95 -15.15
CA THR A 80 -7.17 2.66 -14.60
C THR A 80 -6.86 2.79 -13.10
N TYR A 81 -7.48 1.94 -12.30
CA TYR A 81 -7.24 1.77 -10.89
C TYR A 81 -6.75 0.36 -10.64
N GLU A 82 -5.62 0.23 -9.98
CA GLU A 82 -5.11 -1.04 -9.49
C GLU A 82 -5.34 -1.08 -7.98
N LEU A 83 -5.95 -2.16 -7.51
CA LEU A 83 -6.29 -2.38 -6.12
C LEU A 83 -5.71 -3.71 -5.65
N ASP A 84 -5.09 -3.70 -4.48
CA ASP A 84 -4.72 -4.90 -3.75
C ASP A 84 -5.87 -5.30 -2.82
N CYS A 85 -6.42 -6.48 -3.07
CA CYS A 85 -7.52 -7.07 -2.30
C CYS A 85 -7.01 -8.27 -1.51
N GLY A 86 -6.01 -8.07 -0.63
CA GLY A 86 -5.51 -9.14 0.24
C GLY A 86 -4.73 -10.22 -0.52
N GLY A 87 -3.90 -9.84 -1.50
CA GLY A 87 -3.10 -10.76 -2.31
C GLY A 87 -3.65 -11.05 -3.71
N VAL A 88 -4.85 -10.56 -4.02
CA VAL A 88 -5.39 -10.52 -5.39
C VAL A 88 -5.27 -9.09 -5.92
N SER A 89 -4.54 -8.92 -7.03
CA SER A 89 -4.45 -7.64 -7.72
C SER A 89 -5.67 -7.48 -8.63
N LEU A 90 -6.56 -6.55 -8.30
CA LEU A 90 -7.71 -6.16 -9.11
C LEU A 90 -7.36 -4.92 -9.91
N THR A 91 -7.47 -5.00 -11.23
CA THR A 91 -7.37 -3.86 -12.15
C THR A 91 -8.77 -3.46 -12.61
N LEU A 92 -9.17 -2.22 -12.33
CA LEU A 92 -10.41 -1.60 -12.80
C LEU A 92 -10.10 -0.54 -13.84
N LYS A 93 -10.60 -0.70 -15.06
CA LYS A 93 -10.51 0.30 -16.12
C LYS A 93 -11.86 0.96 -16.32
N MET A 94 -11.93 2.27 -16.11
CA MET A 94 -13.14 3.07 -16.26
C MET A 94 -13.03 3.92 -17.52
N PHE A 95 -13.87 3.66 -18.50
CA PHE A 95 -13.94 4.41 -19.75
C PHE A 95 -15.09 5.41 -19.64
N PRO A 96 -14.82 6.72 -19.55
CA PRO A 96 -15.84 7.73 -19.78
C PRO A 96 -16.16 7.72 -21.29
N ASP A 97 -17.36 7.27 -21.67
CA ASP A 97 -17.80 7.35 -23.05
C ASP A 97 -18.21 8.80 -23.38
N ASP A 98 -17.48 9.44 -24.29
CA ASP A 98 -17.77 10.79 -24.74
C ASP A 98 -18.21 10.77 -26.21
N ALA A 99 -19.52 10.96 -26.42
CA ALA A 99 -20.02 11.84 -27.48
C ALA A 99 -21.55 12.01 -27.47
N ARG A 100 -22.37 11.04 -27.03
CA ARG A 100 -23.85 11.17 -27.17
C ARG A 100 -24.71 10.58 -26.05
N GLU A 101 -24.24 9.59 -25.28
CA GLU A 101 -25.12 8.82 -24.38
C GLU A 101 -24.76 8.87 -22.88
N GLN A 102 -23.72 9.62 -22.46
CA GLN A 102 -23.29 9.73 -21.05
C GLN A 102 -23.19 8.34 -20.37
N SER A 103 -22.58 7.37 -21.03
CA SER A 103 -22.43 6.02 -20.47
C SER A 103 -21.02 5.80 -19.91
N TRP A 104 -20.93 5.05 -18.83
CA TRP A 104 -19.67 4.65 -18.21
C TRP A 104 -19.50 3.16 -18.44
N ARG A 105 -18.33 2.75 -18.92
CA ARG A 105 -17.94 1.33 -18.97
C ARG A 105 -16.84 1.08 -17.94
N VAL A 106 -17.02 0.03 -17.15
CA VAL A 106 -16.03 -0.41 -16.16
C VAL A 106 -15.64 -1.85 -16.47
N GLU A 107 -14.35 -2.10 -16.59
CA GLU A 107 -13.79 -3.44 -16.77
C GLU A 107 -12.97 -3.80 -15.53
N ALA A 108 -13.31 -4.91 -14.87
CA ALA A 108 -12.53 -5.53 -13.81
C ALA A 108 -11.72 -6.70 -14.35
N SER A 109 -10.46 -6.77 -14.00
CA SER A 109 -9.61 -7.93 -14.24
C SER A 109 -8.84 -8.24 -12.97
N THR A 110 -8.92 -9.47 -12.49
CA THR A 110 -8.01 -9.91 -11.42
C THR A 110 -6.76 -10.54 -11.99
N LYS A 111 -5.67 -10.47 -11.24
CA LYS A 111 -4.49 -11.29 -11.42
C LYS A 111 -4.16 -11.91 -10.07
N GLY A 112 -4.20 -13.25 -10.01
CA GLY A 112 -3.77 -13.99 -8.83
C GLY A 112 -2.29 -13.76 -8.60
N GLY A 113 -1.90 -13.37 -7.38
CA GLY A 113 -0.51 -13.20 -7.00
C GLY A 113 0.25 -14.53 -7.07
N GLY A 114 1.09 -14.68 -8.10
CA GLY A 114 1.95 -15.85 -8.31
C GLY A 114 1.49 -16.78 -9.44
N MET A 115 2.37 -16.98 -10.42
CA MET A 115 2.27 -17.90 -11.56
C MET A 115 0.88 -17.97 -12.24
N VAL A 116 0.59 -16.92 -13.03
CA VAL A 116 -0.38 -16.88 -14.16
C VAL A 116 -1.46 -17.96 -14.17
N VAL A 117 -2.46 -17.79 -13.31
CA VAL A 117 -3.83 -18.22 -13.60
C VAL A 117 -4.51 -17.08 -14.36
N GLU A 118 -5.10 -17.37 -15.52
CA GLU A 118 -5.96 -16.42 -16.24
C GLU A 118 -7.02 -15.91 -15.26
N GLY A 119 -6.84 -14.67 -14.80
CA GLY A 119 -7.76 -14.10 -13.84
C GLY A 119 -9.06 -13.70 -14.53
N ALA A 120 -10.17 -13.80 -13.81
CA ALA A 120 -11.47 -13.48 -14.37
C ALA A 120 -11.52 -12.00 -14.76
N VAL A 121 -11.94 -11.77 -16.01
CA VAL A 121 -12.20 -10.46 -16.60
C VAL A 121 -13.71 -10.28 -16.71
N MET A 122 -14.22 -9.18 -16.17
CA MET A 122 -15.63 -8.84 -16.17
C MET A 122 -15.79 -7.40 -16.65
N ALA A 123 -16.82 -7.12 -17.44
CA ALA A 123 -17.11 -5.79 -17.92
C ALA A 123 -18.59 -5.47 -17.67
N ALA A 124 -18.86 -4.25 -17.23
CA ALA A 124 -20.21 -3.74 -17.05
C ALA A 124 -20.31 -2.30 -17.52
N SER A 125 -21.53 -1.87 -17.83
CA SER A 125 -21.81 -0.50 -18.27
C SER A 125 -23.00 0.07 -17.53
N GLY A 126 -22.97 1.36 -17.24
CA GLY A 126 -24.06 2.07 -16.57
C GLY A 126 -24.14 3.53 -16.98
N ARG A 127 -25.24 4.19 -16.63
CA ARG A 127 -25.45 5.63 -16.91
C ARG A 127 -24.52 6.55 -16.14
N THR A 128 -23.92 6.05 -15.06
CA THR A 128 -22.94 6.76 -14.24
C THR A 128 -21.82 5.80 -13.82
N ARG A 129 -20.67 6.34 -13.42
CA ARG A 129 -19.55 5.55 -12.87
C ARG A 129 -20.00 4.63 -11.73
N ALA A 130 -20.89 5.11 -10.86
CA ALA A 130 -21.37 4.37 -9.70
C ALA A 130 -22.25 3.19 -10.14
N THR A 131 -23.22 3.46 -11.03
CA THR A 131 -24.10 2.40 -11.55
C THR A 131 -23.32 1.34 -12.34
N ALA A 132 -22.29 1.73 -13.10
CA ALA A 132 -21.47 0.76 -13.84
C ALA A 132 -20.66 -0.15 -12.89
N LEU A 133 -20.17 0.40 -11.77
CA LEU A 133 -19.45 -0.35 -10.74
C LEU A 133 -20.39 -1.28 -9.95
N GLU A 134 -21.61 -0.83 -9.63
CA GLU A 134 -22.64 -1.64 -8.97
C GLU A 134 -23.09 -2.82 -9.86
N GLU A 135 -23.30 -2.59 -11.16
CA GLU A 135 -23.61 -3.66 -12.12
C GLU A 135 -22.47 -4.68 -12.22
N LEU A 136 -21.21 -4.21 -12.20
CA LEU A 136 -20.04 -5.08 -12.21
C LEU A 136 -19.96 -5.96 -10.96
N ALA A 137 -20.17 -5.36 -9.78
CA ALA A 137 -20.20 -6.08 -8.52
C ALA A 137 -21.32 -7.13 -8.50
N ARG A 138 -22.52 -6.77 -8.98
CA ARG A 138 -23.65 -7.70 -9.10
C ARG A 138 -23.34 -8.84 -10.06
N SER A 139 -22.77 -8.54 -11.23
CA SER A 139 -22.37 -9.53 -12.23
C SER A 139 -21.34 -10.49 -11.64
N SER A 140 -20.37 -9.97 -10.90
CA SER A 140 -19.37 -10.81 -10.23
C SER A 140 -19.95 -11.71 -9.14
N GLN A 141 -20.89 -11.22 -8.34
CA GLN A 141 -21.56 -12.03 -7.33
C GLN A 141 -22.41 -13.13 -7.97
N ALA A 142 -23.09 -12.82 -9.08
CA ALA A 142 -23.90 -13.79 -9.82
C ALA A 142 -23.07 -14.88 -10.51
N SER A 143 -21.91 -14.51 -11.07
CA SER A 143 -20.99 -15.47 -11.70
C SER A 143 -20.11 -16.22 -10.70
N GLY A 144 -19.95 -15.72 -9.47
CA GLY A 144 -19.00 -16.24 -8.48
C GLY A 144 -17.53 -16.20 -8.94
N ALA A 145 -17.25 -15.48 -10.04
CA ALA A 145 -15.97 -15.52 -10.75
C ALA A 145 -14.84 -14.82 -9.98
N LEU A 146 -15.21 -13.86 -9.13
CA LEU A 146 -14.29 -13.10 -8.28
C LEU A 146 -14.81 -13.17 -6.85
N ALA A 147 -14.20 -14.03 -6.04
CA ALA A 147 -14.42 -14.10 -4.60
C ALA A 147 -13.75 -12.92 -3.89
N LEU A 148 -14.14 -11.70 -4.29
CA LEU A 148 -13.64 -10.44 -3.77
C LEU A 148 -14.72 -9.72 -3.00
N ASP A 149 -14.31 -8.95 -1.99
CA ASP A 149 -15.21 -8.06 -1.28
C ASP A 149 -15.47 -6.79 -2.12
N TRP A 150 -16.48 -6.88 -2.98
CA TRP A 150 -16.95 -5.76 -3.80
C TRP A 150 -17.44 -4.58 -2.97
N THR A 151 -17.92 -4.81 -1.75
CA THR A 151 -18.35 -3.74 -0.85
C THR A 151 -17.14 -2.90 -0.46
N ALA A 152 -16.06 -3.55 -0.02
CA ALA A 152 -14.79 -2.89 0.32
C ALA A 152 -14.17 -2.18 -0.90
N ILE A 153 -14.26 -2.77 -2.10
CA ILE A 153 -13.78 -2.15 -3.35
C ILE A 153 -14.57 -0.86 -3.66
N ILE A 154 -15.90 -0.90 -3.59
CA ILE A 154 -16.76 0.26 -3.86
C ILE A 154 -16.48 1.37 -2.84
N GLU A 155 -16.35 1.02 -1.56
CA GLU A 155 -16.03 1.97 -0.49
C GLU A 155 -14.66 2.62 -0.72
N ALA A 156 -13.64 1.81 -1.05
CA ALA A 156 -12.29 2.31 -1.34
C ALA A 156 -12.27 3.28 -2.53
N LEU A 157 -13.02 2.99 -3.60
CA LEU A 157 -13.13 3.88 -4.77
C LEU A 157 -13.94 5.13 -4.49
N ALA A 158 -15.01 5.03 -3.69
CA ALA A 158 -15.81 6.17 -3.27
C ALA A 158 -15.00 7.14 -2.39
N ALA A 159 -14.07 6.61 -1.58
CA ALA A 159 -13.15 7.39 -0.75
C ALA A 159 -12.10 8.17 -1.57
N VAL A 160 -11.81 7.76 -2.82
CA VAL A 160 -10.95 8.53 -3.72
C VAL A 160 -11.73 9.72 -4.27
N ARG A 161 -11.74 10.80 -3.49
CA ARG A 161 -12.09 12.13 -4.00
C ARG A 161 -11.03 12.53 -5.02
N ALA A 162 -11.48 12.84 -6.23
CA ALA A 162 -10.66 13.53 -7.22
C ALA A 162 -10.09 14.80 -6.56
N ILE A 163 -8.77 14.83 -6.37
CA ILE A 163 -8.01 16.04 -6.10
C ILE A 163 -7.76 16.73 -7.44
#